data_AF-A0A3N0CX62-F1
#
_entry.id   AF-A0A3N0CX62-F1
#
_cell.length_a   1.000
_cell.length_b   1.000
_cell.length_c   1.000
_cell.angle_alpha   90.00
_cell.angle_beta   90.00
_cell.angle_gamma   90.00
#
_symmetry.space_group_name_H-M   'P 1'
#
loop_
_entity.id
_entity.type
_entity.pdbx_description
1 polymer ?
#
loop_
_entity_poly.entity_id
_entity_poly.type
_entity_poly.pdbx_seq_one_letter_code
_entity_poly.pdbx_strand_id
1 'polypeptide(L)' 'MNRIQKIIIKKMADGYHQQEIAQYLKKREISPNSLSTIEKELKKLKKEFKAQSLIHLFIILIKQGHLKV' A
#
# COMPACT_ATOMS: atom_id res chain seq x y z
N MET A 1 2.80 9.00 5.06
CA MET A 1 1.69 8.07 4.70
C MET A 1 0.28 8.68 4.76
N ASN A 2 -0.39 8.80 3.61
CA ASN A 2 -1.79 9.25 3.47
C ASN A 2 -2.82 8.11 3.72
N ARG A 3 -4.12 8.44 3.73
CA ARG A 3 -5.22 7.47 3.99
C ARG A 3 -5.21 6.29 3.00
N ILE A 4 -5.01 6.56 1.71
CA ILE A 4 -5.00 5.53 0.66
C ILE A 4 -3.80 4.60 0.83
N GLN A 5 -2.62 5.15 1.06
CA GLN A 5 -1.39 4.40 1.33
C GLN A 5 -1.55 3.46 2.53
N LYS A 6 -2.19 3.92 3.62
CA LYS A 6 -2.51 3.08 4.79
C LYS A 6 -3.41 1.90 4.41
N ILE A 7 -4.44 2.14 3.61
CA ILE A 7 -5.35 1.08 3.15
C ILE A 7 -4.59 0.07 2.28
N ILE A 8 -3.77 0.54 1.34
CA ILE A 8 -2.98 -0.32 0.45
C ILE A 8 -2.07 -1.24 1.26
N ILE A 9 -1.22 -0.67 2.13
CA ILE A 9 -0.27 -1.45 2.94
C ILE A 9 -1.00 -2.44 3.84
N LYS A 10 -2.09 -2.02 4.50
CA LYS A 10 -2.87 -2.91 5.36
C LYS A 10 -3.48 -4.07 4.56
N LYS A 11 -4.10 -3.80 3.41
CA LYS A 11 -4.71 -4.85 2.59
C LYS A 11 -3.69 -5.80 2.00
N MET A 12 -2.53 -5.31 1.58
CA MET A 12 -1.44 -6.18 1.15
C MET A 12 -0.94 -7.07 2.30
N ALA A 13 -0.84 -6.55 3.52
CA ALA A 13 -0.50 -7.34 4.71
C ALA A 13 -1.58 -8.39 5.03
N ASP A 14 -2.85 -8.09 4.78
CA ASP A 14 -3.97 -9.03 4.86
C ASP A 14 -3.95 -10.08 3.71
N GLY A 15 -2.97 -10.07 2.80
CA GLY A 15 -2.81 -11.04 1.71
C GLY A 15 -3.38 -10.61 0.36
N TYR A 16 -3.88 -9.39 0.20
CA TYR A 16 -4.46 -8.94 -1.07
C TYR A 16 -3.39 -8.53 -2.09
N HIS A 17 -3.60 -8.92 -3.34
CA HIS A 17 -2.84 -8.41 -4.49
C HIS A 17 -3.30 -7.01 -4.91
N GLN A 18 -2.44 -6.27 -5.61
CA GLN A 18 -2.72 -4.86 -5.99
C GLN A 18 -3.99 -4.69 -6.82
N GLN A 19 -4.28 -5.66 -7.71
CA GLN A 19 -5.52 -5.67 -8.50
C GLN A 19 -6.76 -5.83 -7.61
N GLU A 20 -6.69 -6.70 -6.60
CA GLU A 20 -7.79 -6.91 -5.66
C GLU A 20 -8.01 -5.67 -4.78
N ILE A 21 -6.94 -4.95 -4.45
CA ILE A 21 -7.03 -3.68 -3.71
C ILE A 21 -7.71 -2.60 -4.57
N ALA A 22 -7.34 -2.50 -5.86
CA ALA A 22 -8.00 -1.59 -6.78
C ALA A 22 -9.52 -1.90 -6.87
N GLN A 23 -9.87 -3.17 -7.01
CA GLN A 23 -11.27 -3.62 -6.99
C GLN A 23 -11.95 -3.32 -5.64
N TYR A 24 -11.28 -3.54 -4.52
CA TYR A 24 -11.79 -3.24 -3.18
C TYR A 24 -12.12 -1.76 -3.00
N LEU A 25 -11.23 -0.86 -3.45
CA LEU A 25 -11.47 0.58 -3.39
C LEU A 25 -12.62 0.99 -4.32
N LYS A 26 -12.67 0.42 -5.53
CA LYS A 26 -13.74 0.68 -6.51
C LYS A 26 -15.12 0.26 -5.97
N LYS A 27 -15.22 -0.94 -5.38
CA LYS A 27 -16.47 -1.44 -4.77
C LYS A 27 -16.97 -0.60 -3.59
N ARG A 28 -16.07 0.16 -2.95
CA ARG A 28 -16.39 1.04 -1.81
C ARG A 28 -16.47 2.52 -2.22
N GLU A 29 -16.43 2.81 -3.51
CA GLU A 29 -16.49 4.17 -4.06
C GLU A 29 -15.38 5.09 -3.51
N ILE A 30 -14.25 4.50 -3.10
CA ILE A 30 -13.08 5.24 -2.59
C ILE A 30 -12.23 5.61 -3.79
N SER A 31 -12.08 6.90 -4.07
CA SER A 31 -11.17 7.40 -5.09
C SER A 31 -9.87 7.93 -4.50
N PRO A 32 -8.73 7.80 -5.20
CA PRO A 32 -8.55 7.05 -6.46
C PRO A 32 -8.48 5.52 -6.26
N ASN A 33 -8.98 4.74 -7.23
CA ASN A 33 -9.10 3.27 -7.16
C ASN A 33 -8.54 2.48 -8.35
N SER A 34 -7.84 3.14 -9.29
CA SER A 34 -7.23 2.41 -10.41
C SER A 34 -5.98 1.63 -9.97
N LEU A 35 -5.66 0.53 -10.66
CA LEU A 35 -4.42 -0.23 -10.42
C LEU A 35 -3.18 0.65 -10.51
N SER A 36 -3.10 1.49 -11.56
CA SER A 36 -1.99 2.43 -11.73
C SER A 36 -1.84 3.39 -10.54
N THR A 37 -2.96 3.78 -9.91
CA THR A 37 -2.89 4.59 -8.68
C THR A 37 -2.26 3.81 -7.54
N ILE A 38 -2.63 2.54 -7.34
CA ILE A 38 -2.02 1.68 -6.31
C ILE A 38 -0.52 1.58 -6.51
N GLU A 39 -0.08 1.30 -7.74
CA GLU A 39 1.34 1.20 -8.11
C GLU A 39 2.09 2.52 -7.88
N LYS A 40 1.48 3.65 -8.26
CA LYS A 40 2.06 4.99 -8.03
C LYS A 40 2.23 5.28 -6.54
N GLU A 41 1.23 4.97 -5.72
CA GLU A 41 1.32 5.16 -4.28
C GLU A 41 2.37 4.24 -3.63
N LEU A 42 2.46 2.97 -4.04
CA LEU A 42 3.53 2.07 -3.61
C LEU A 42 4.92 2.58 -4.02
N LYS A 43 5.07 3.11 -5.24
CA LYS A 43 6.33 3.71 -5.71
C LYS A 43 6.72 4.94 -4.89
N LYS A 44 5.74 5.78 -4.53
CA LYS A 44 5.96 6.92 -3.62
C LYS A 44 6.43 6.46 -2.25
N LEU A 45 5.77 5.46 -1.65
CA LEU A 45 6.17 4.89 -0.37
C LEU A 45 7.58 4.30 -0.42
N LYS A 46 7.91 3.52 -1.46
CA LYS A 46 9.28 3.02 -1.64
C LYS A 46 10.31 4.15 -1.64
N LYS A 47 10.02 5.27 -2.32
CA LYS A 47 10.90 6.44 -2.35
C LYS A 47 10.98 7.14 -0.98
N GLU A 48 9.84 7.36 -0.32
CA GLU A 48 9.73 7.99 1.01
C GLU A 48 10.55 7.24 2.06
N PHE A 49 10.42 5.91 2.09
CA PHE A 49 11.11 5.05 3.05
C PHE A 49 12.47 4.52 2.55
N LYS A 50 12.96 5.01 1.39
CA LYS A 50 14.22 4.56 0.76
C LYS A 50 14.31 3.03 0.59
N ALA A 51 13.18 2.38 0.35
CA ALA A 51 13.08 0.94 0.22
C ALA A 51 13.38 0.45 -1.21
N GLN A 52 14.24 -0.55 -1.32
CA GLN A 52 14.69 -1.13 -2.59
C GLN A 52 13.64 -2.09 -3.21
N SER A 53 12.94 -2.84 -2.37
CA SER A 53 11.87 -3.79 -2.76
C SER A 53 10.61 -3.55 -1.94
N LEU A 54 9.49 -4.18 -2.33
CA LEU A 54 8.28 -4.15 -1.50
C LEU A 54 8.53 -4.83 -0.16
N ILE A 55 9.18 -6.01 -0.13
CA ILE A 55 9.52 -6.70 1.11
C ILE A 55 10.34 -5.79 2.04
N HIS A 56 11.34 -5.08 1.51
CA HIS A 56 12.13 -4.12 2.29
C HIS A 56 11.25 -2.99 2.86
N LEU A 57 10.30 -2.46 2.06
CA LEU A 57 9.34 -1.47 2.53
C LEU A 57 8.52 -2.00 3.71
N PHE A 58 7.94 -3.21 3.60
CA PHE A 58 7.13 -3.80 4.67
C PHE A 58 7.94 -4.03 5.95
N ILE A 59 9.19 -4.51 5.84
CA ILE A 59 10.09 -4.67 7.01
C ILE A 59 10.34 -3.32 7.70
N ILE A 60 10.61 -2.24 6.94
CA ILE A 60 10.80 -0.90 7.51
C ILE A 60 9.53 -0.44 8.24
N LEU A 61 8.36 -0.60 7.62
CA LEU A 61 7.09 -0.16 8.19
C LEU A 61 6.76 -0.91 9.49
N ILE A 62 7.09 -2.20 9.60
CA ILE A 62 6.93 -2.98 10.83
C ILE A 62 7.89 -2.49 11.91
N LYS A 63 9.18 -2.35 11.60
CA LYS A 63 10.21 -1.88 12.55
C LYS A 63 9.91 -0.49 13.12
N GLN A 64 9.32 0.39 12.30
CA GLN A 64 8.95 1.75 12.70
C GLN A 64 7.55 1.84 13.34
N GLY A 65 6.83 0.72 13.50
CA GLY A 65 5.49 0.70 14.10
C GLY A 65 4.38 1.28 13.23
N HIS A 66 4.63 1.51 11.93
CA HIS A 66 3.63 1.99 10.97
C HIS A 66 2.69 0.88 10.50
N LEU A 67 3.09 -0.38 10.63
CA LEU A 67 2.28 -1.55 10.34
C LEU A 67 2.41 -2.53 11.51
N LYS A 68 1.27 -3.00 12.04
CA LYS A 68 1.20 -4.10 12.99
C LYS A 68 0.57 -5.28 12.25
N VAL A 69 1.30 -6.37 12.18
CA VAL A 69 0.90 -7.67 11.60
C VAL A 69 0.90 -8.71 12.71
#